data_AF-A0A4Q2YHG9-F1
#
_entry.id   AF-A0A4Q2YHG9-F1
#
_cell.length_a   1.000
_cell.length_b   1.000
_cell.length_c   1.000
_cell.angle_alpha   90.00
_cell.angle_beta   90.00
_cell.angle_gamma   90.00
#
_symmetry.space_group_name_H-M   'P 1'
#
loop_
_entity.id
_entity.type
_entity.pdbx_description
1 polymer ?
#
loop_
_entity_poly.entity_id
_entity_poly.type
_entity_poly.pdbx_seq_one_letter_code
_entity_poly.pdbx_strand_id
1 'polypeptide(L)'
;MDKDEARFLLGGFRPDGADAGDEDFAAALQLAAEDRELGEWLAGERAKDAAFAVALGSVCPPASLREDILGLESAGLGGIPQVESGIDAWMVGSLASLAAPDSLRGRVLAAMATSAQTPQPATQWWRKAALPAAAAAGVALAFLFTIDRSAAPV
;
A
#
# COMPACT_ATOMS: atom_id res chain seq x y z
N MET A 1 17.10 13.11 5.53
CA MET A 1 15.75 12.89 6.05
C MET A 1 15.16 14.23 6.44
N ASP A 2 13.90 14.46 6.09
CA ASP A 2 13.14 15.62 6.54
C ASP A 2 12.34 15.33 7.83
N LYS A 3 11.66 16.36 8.36
CA LYS A 3 10.96 16.27 9.64
C LYS A 3 9.72 15.37 9.59
N ASP A 4 9.00 15.35 8.48
CA ASP A 4 7.78 14.54 8.33
C ASP A 4 8.16 13.05 8.15
N GLU A 5 9.23 12.80 7.40
CA GLU A 5 9.83 11.47 7.23
C GLU A 5 10.36 10.95 8.58
N ALA A 6 11.10 11.77 9.34
CA ALA A 6 11.57 11.39 10.67
C ALA A 6 10.41 11.12 11.64
N ARG A 7 9.35 11.92 11.59
CA ARG A 7 8.15 11.72 12.40
C ARG A 7 7.44 10.41 12.05
N PHE A 8 7.33 10.10 10.76
CA PHE A 8 6.76 8.83 10.29
C PHE A 8 7.59 7.65 10.79
N LEU A 9 8.92 7.71 10.61
CA LEU A 9 9.82 6.65 11.03
C LEU A 9 9.77 6.44 12.55
N LEU A 10 9.93 7.51 13.34
CA LEU A 10 9.91 7.46 14.80
C LEU A 10 8.56 6.99 15.37
N GLY A 11 7.46 7.15 14.63
CA GLY A 11 6.17 6.56 14.99
C GLY A 11 6.20 5.03 15.06
N GLY A 12 7.11 4.39 14.31
CA GLY A 12 7.36 2.94 14.36
C GLY A 12 8.48 2.51 15.32
N PHE A 13 9.18 3.45 15.97
CA PHE A 13 10.31 3.13 16.85
C PHE A 13 9.83 2.39 18.09
N ARG A 14 10.38 1.20 18.37
CA ARG A 14 9.97 0.41 19.53
C ARG A 14 10.40 1.07 20.85
N PRO A 15 9.55 1.02 21.90
CA PRO A 15 9.84 1.64 23.19
C PRO A 15 10.98 0.96 23.97
N ASP A 16 11.33 -0.29 23.63
CA ASP A 16 12.48 -1.01 24.18
C ASP A 16 13.83 -0.58 23.55
N GLY A 17 13.79 0.29 22.52
CA GLY A 17 14.98 0.79 21.85
C GLY A 17 15.67 -0.23 20.96
N ALA A 18 15.04 -1.37 20.66
CA ALA A 18 15.67 -2.43 19.87
C ALA A 18 15.96 -2.02 18.41
N ASP A 19 15.36 -0.93 17.93
CA ASP A 19 15.63 -0.34 16.61
C ASP A 19 16.73 0.73 16.65
N ALA A 20 17.31 1.06 17.81
CA ALA A 20 18.28 2.15 17.92
C ALA A 20 19.60 1.91 17.16
N GLY A 21 19.87 0.66 16.77
CA GLY A 21 21.03 0.30 15.95
C GLY A 21 20.79 0.41 14.44
N ASP A 22 19.57 0.69 14.01
CA ASP A 22 19.25 0.95 12.60
C ASP A 22 19.63 2.38 12.23
N GLU A 23 20.26 2.55 11.07
CA GLU A 23 20.83 3.83 10.64
C GLU A 23 19.76 4.90 10.42
N ASP A 24 18.60 4.52 9.89
CA ASP A 24 17.51 5.45 9.64
C ASP A 24 16.90 5.92 10.96
N PHE A 25 16.67 4.99 11.90
CA PHE A 25 16.18 5.35 13.23
C PHE A 25 17.18 6.21 14.01
N ALA A 26 18.47 5.91 13.93
CA ALA A 26 19.51 6.73 14.55
C ALA A 26 19.52 8.16 13.99
N ALA A 27 19.42 8.32 12.67
CA ALA A 27 19.32 9.61 12.02
C ALA A 27 18.05 10.39 12.43
N ALA A 28 16.90 9.71 12.55
CA ALA A 28 15.66 10.35 12.97
C ALA A 28 15.70 10.77 14.44
N LEU A 29 16.26 9.94 15.32
CA LEU A 29 16.47 10.27 16.73
C LEU A 29 17.41 11.46 16.91
N GLN A 30 18.48 11.52 16.11
CA GLN A 30 19.37 12.68 16.12
C GLN A 30 18.62 13.95 15.69
N LEU A 31 17.84 13.89 14.61
CA LEU A 31 17.03 15.03 14.17
C LEU A 31 16.03 15.46 15.26
N ALA A 32 15.40 14.52 15.96
CA ALA A 32 14.50 14.82 17.08
C ALA A 32 15.22 15.44 18.30
N ALA A 33 16.51 15.14 18.49
CA ALA A 33 17.31 15.77 19.53
C ALA A 33 17.71 17.22 19.19
N GLU A 34 17.86 17.53 17.90
CA GLU A 34 18.24 18.85 17.40
C GLU A 34 17.02 19.77 17.16
N ASP A 35 15.89 19.22 16.70
CA ASP A 35 14.64 19.94 16.47
C ASP A 35 13.72 19.84 17.70
N ARG A 36 13.53 20.97 18.39
CA ARG A 36 12.70 21.06 19.60
C ARG A 36 11.26 20.58 19.39
N GLU A 37 10.62 20.96 18.30
CA GLU A 37 9.21 20.60 18.06
C GLU A 37 9.07 19.09 17.77
N LEU A 38 10.02 18.50 17.03
CA LEU A 38 10.04 17.06 16.80
C LEU A 38 10.32 16.30 18.10
N GLY A 39 11.26 16.78 18.92
CA GLY A 39 11.57 16.21 20.22
C GLY A 39 10.40 16.29 21.21
N GLU A 40 9.69 17.43 21.28
CA GLU A 40 8.48 17.59 22.10
C GLU A 40 7.37 16.63 21.64
N TRP A 41 7.16 16.48 20.33
CA TRP A 41 6.22 15.52 19.79
C TRP A 41 6.58 14.08 20.18
N LEU A 42 7.85 13.68 19.99
CA LEU A 42 8.32 12.32 20.28
C LEU A 42 8.16 12.00 21.77
N ALA A 43 8.51 12.93 22.65
CA ALA A 43 8.32 12.78 24.09
C ALA A 43 6.84 12.59 24.46
N GLY A 44 5.94 13.35 23.82
CA GLY A 44 4.50 13.19 23.98
C GLY A 44 4.00 11.80 23.51
N GLU A 45 4.55 11.29 22.42
CA GLU A 45 4.22 9.95 21.92
C GLU A 45 4.68 8.85 22.89
N ARG A 46 5.93 8.93 23.37
CA ARG A 46 6.46 7.99 24.37
C ARG A 46 5.67 8.02 25.68
N ALA A 47 5.19 9.19 26.11
CA ALA A 47 4.36 9.30 27.31
C ALA A 47 3.01 8.57 27.14
N LYS A 48 2.38 8.66 25.95
CA LYS A 48 1.14 7.93 25.66
C LYS A 48 1.36 6.43 25.62
N ASP A 49 2.42 5.98 24.95
CA ASP A 49 2.75 4.56 24.85
C ASP A 49 3.01 3.96 26.24
N ALA A 50 3.73 4.67 27.10
CA ALA A 50 3.97 4.26 28.47
C ALA A 50 2.67 4.17 29.28
N ALA A 51 1.77 5.15 29.15
CA ALA A 51 0.47 5.12 29.82
C ALA A 51 -0.39 3.95 29.34
N PHE A 52 -0.38 3.66 28.03
CA PHE A 52 -1.09 2.52 27.46
C PHE A 52 -0.53 1.19 27.96
N ALA A 53 0.80 1.03 27.98
CA ALA A 53 1.47 -0.17 28.49
C ALA A 53 1.14 -0.42 29.97
N VAL A 54 1.13 0.63 30.80
CA VAL A 54 0.71 0.54 32.21
C VAL A 54 -0.75 0.11 32.33
N ALA A 55 -1.65 0.73 31.57
CA ALA A 55 -3.06 0.37 31.59
C ALA A 55 -3.28 -1.10 31.17
N LEU A 56 -2.63 -1.53 30.09
CA LEU A 56 -2.73 -2.90 29.60
C LEU A 56 -2.15 -3.92 30.60
N GLY A 57 -0.99 -3.61 31.20
CA GLY A 57 -0.37 -4.47 32.21
C GLY A 57 -1.16 -4.58 33.52
N SER A 58 -2.08 -3.65 33.78
CA SER A 58 -2.97 -3.70 34.94
C SER A 58 -4.16 -4.66 34.77
N VAL A 59 -4.44 -5.08 33.53
CA VAL A 59 -5.52 -6.03 33.24
C VAL A 59 -5.04 -7.43 33.63
N CYS A 60 -5.76 -8.08 34.55
CA CYS A 60 -5.53 -9.48 34.86
C CYS A 60 -6.17 -10.34 33.75
N PRO A 61 -5.36 -11.04 32.92
CA PRO A 61 -5.94 -11.92 31.92
C PRO A 61 -6.62 -13.12 32.60
N PRO A 62 -7.72 -13.65 32.03
CA PRO A 62 -8.30 -14.90 32.47
C PRO A 62 -7.25 -16.02 32.49
N ALA A 63 -7.27 -16.87 33.52
CA ALA A 63 -6.30 -17.95 33.67
C ALA A 63 -6.35 -18.95 32.50
N SER A 64 -7.49 -19.08 31.83
CA SER A 64 -7.69 -19.94 30.65
C SER A 64 -7.31 -19.27 29.32
N LEU A 65 -6.99 -17.97 29.29
CA LEU A 65 -6.87 -17.20 28.05
C LEU A 65 -5.85 -17.82 27.08
N ARG A 66 -4.74 -18.33 27.61
CA ARG A 66 -3.70 -18.98 26.81
C ARG A 66 -4.23 -20.26 26.16
N GLU A 67 -4.88 -21.11 26.94
CA GLU A 67 -5.47 -22.36 26.50
C GLU A 67 -6.63 -22.13 25.54
N ASP A 68 -7.41 -21.07 25.75
CA ASP A 68 -8.53 -20.67 24.88
C ASP A 68 -8.00 -20.19 23.51
N ILE A 69 -6.93 -19.38 23.48
CA ILE A 69 -6.27 -18.93 22.24
C ILE A 69 -5.68 -20.10 21.46
N LEU A 70 -4.93 -20.97 22.13
CA LEU A 70 -4.35 -22.16 21.49
C LEU A 70 -5.43 -23.17 21.07
N GLY A 71 -6.53 -23.22 21.83
CA GLY A 71 -7.71 -24.00 21.52
C GLY A 71 -8.36 -23.54 20.21
N LEU A 72 -8.47 -22.22 19.98
CA LEU A 72 -8.99 -21.65 18.72
C LEU A 72 -8.14 -22.03 17.49
N GLU A 73 -6.82 -22.07 17.63
CA GLU A 73 -5.92 -22.54 16.56
C GLU A 73 -6.16 -24.03 16.26
N SER A 74 -6.26 -24.86 17.31
CA SER A 74 -6.52 -26.30 17.16
C SER A 74 -7.92 -26.61 16.63
N ALA A 75 -8.90 -25.74 16.91
CA ALA A 75 -10.27 -25.84 16.44
C ALA A 75 -10.46 -25.28 15.01
N GLY A 76 -9.38 -24.86 14.33
CA GLY A 76 -9.43 -24.34 12.97
C GLY A 76 -10.13 -22.97 12.83
N LEU A 77 -10.46 -22.32 13.94
CA LEU A 77 -11.12 -21.00 13.96
C LEU A 77 -10.14 -19.85 13.72
N GLY A 78 -8.83 -20.10 13.78
CA GLY A 78 -7.77 -19.23 13.25
C GLY A 78 -7.52 -19.40 11.74
N GLY A 79 -8.48 -19.98 11.01
CA GLY A 79 -8.28 -20.54 9.68
C GLY A 79 -7.86 -19.53 8.62
N ILE A 80 -6.59 -19.57 8.23
CA ILE A 80 -6.36 -19.79 6.79
C ILE A 80 -7.15 -21.05 6.47
N PRO A 81 -8.10 -21.03 5.51
CA PRO A 81 -8.93 -22.19 5.23
C PRO A 81 -8.00 -23.36 4.93
N GLN A 82 -7.91 -24.32 5.86
CA GLN A 82 -7.39 -25.65 5.57
C GLN A 82 -8.41 -26.24 4.62
N VAL A 83 -8.08 -26.23 3.34
CA VAL A 83 -9.04 -26.51 2.28
C VAL A 83 -9.36 -28.00 2.32
N GLU A 84 -10.40 -28.36 3.08
CA GLU A 84 -10.90 -29.73 3.25
C GLU A 84 -11.71 -30.24 2.03
N SER A 85 -11.70 -29.52 0.91
CA SER A 85 -12.32 -30.01 -0.31
C SER A 85 -11.35 -30.97 -1.00
N GLY A 86 -11.76 -32.22 -1.20
CA GLY A 86 -10.96 -33.23 -1.91
C GLY A 86 -10.56 -32.80 -3.33
N ILE A 87 -11.30 -31.87 -3.92
CA ILE A 87 -11.01 -31.28 -5.22
C ILE A 87 -9.82 -30.31 -5.12
N ASP A 88 -9.77 -29.47 -4.08
CA ASP A 88 -8.69 -28.50 -3.91
C ASP A 88 -7.40 -29.17 -3.45
N ALA A 89 -7.48 -30.17 -2.55
CA ALA A 89 -6.32 -30.99 -2.20
C ALA A 89 -5.75 -31.71 -3.44
N TRP A 90 -6.63 -32.23 -4.31
CA TRP A 90 -6.23 -32.80 -5.59
C TRP A 90 -5.62 -31.75 -6.53
N MET A 91 -6.19 -30.55 -6.60
CA MET A 91 -5.71 -29.46 -7.46
C MET A 91 -4.35 -28.94 -7.01
N VAL A 92 -4.15 -28.72 -5.70
CA VAL A 92 -2.87 -28.30 -5.10
C VAL A 92 -1.82 -29.39 -5.30
N GLY A 93 -2.14 -30.65 -5.01
CA GLY A 93 -1.23 -31.77 -5.25
C GLY A 93 -0.84 -31.90 -6.73
N SER A 94 -1.81 -31.71 -7.63
CA SER A 94 -1.58 -31.75 -9.08
C SER A 94 -0.69 -30.61 -9.56
N LEU A 95 -0.93 -29.36 -9.12
CA LEU A 95 -0.09 -28.22 -9.47
C LEU A 95 1.32 -28.32 -8.87
N ALA A 96 1.44 -28.78 -7.63
CA ALA A 96 2.73 -28.99 -6.97
C ALA A 96 3.56 -30.10 -7.64
N SER A 97 2.90 -31.08 -8.25
CA SER A 97 3.57 -32.16 -9.00
C SER A 97 4.11 -31.72 -10.37
N LEU A 98 3.73 -30.54 -10.87
CA LEU A 98 4.26 -30.00 -12.11
C LEU A 98 5.70 -29.52 -11.89
N ALA A 99 6.67 -30.33 -12.29
CA ALA A 99 8.05 -29.89 -12.40
C ALA A 99 8.17 -28.90 -13.57
N ALA A 100 8.56 -27.66 -13.26
CA ALA A 100 8.91 -26.69 -14.29
C ALA A 100 10.12 -27.24 -15.10
N PRO A 101 10.08 -27.22 -16.45
CA PRO A 101 11.23 -27.61 -17.26
C PRO A 101 12.42 -26.69 -16.95
N ASP A 102 13.64 -27.24 -16.93
CA ASP A 102 14.87 -26.46 -16.64
C ASP A 102 15.04 -25.23 -17.56
N SER A 103 14.49 -25.29 -18.78
CA SER A 103 14.52 -24.20 -19.76
C SER A 103 13.50 -23.09 -19.53
N LEU A 104 12.52 -23.27 -18.63
CA LEU A 104 11.42 -22.32 -18.42
C LEU A 104 11.94 -20.97 -17.92
N ARG A 105 12.84 -20.99 -16.94
CA ARG A 105 13.45 -19.76 -16.39
C ARG A 105 14.13 -18.95 -17.49
N GLY A 106 14.91 -19.60 -18.34
CA GLY A 106 15.59 -18.94 -19.46
C GLY A 106 14.60 -18.34 -20.46
N ARG A 107 13.51 -19.04 -20.78
CA ARG A 107 12.46 -18.55 -21.68
C ARG A 107 11.68 -17.36 -21.10
N VAL A 108 11.36 -17.38 -19.80
CA VAL A 108 10.70 -16.25 -19.12
C VAL A 108 11.60 -15.03 -19.12
N LEU A 109 12.87 -15.18 -18.75
CA LEU A 109 13.83 -14.08 -18.76
C LEU A 109 14.06 -13.53 -20.16
N ALA A 110 14.11 -14.39 -21.18
CA ALA A 110 14.19 -13.96 -22.57
C ALA A 110 12.96 -13.15 -23.00
N ALA A 111 11.74 -13.62 -22.67
CA ALA A 111 10.51 -12.90 -22.95
C ALA A 111 10.40 -11.55 -22.20
N MET A 112 10.87 -11.49 -20.96
CA MET A 112 10.97 -10.25 -20.19
C MET A 112 11.98 -9.28 -20.81
N ALA A 113 13.13 -9.77 -21.27
CA ALA A 113 14.11 -8.93 -21.97
C ALA A 113 13.55 -8.39 -23.31
N THR A 114 12.79 -9.20 -24.06
CA THR A 114 12.12 -8.77 -25.28
C THR A 114 11.06 -7.71 -25.03
N SER A 115 10.24 -7.86 -23.99
CA SER A 115 9.21 -6.88 -23.62
C SER A 115 9.78 -5.60 -22.99
N ALA A 116 10.93 -5.67 -22.31
CA ALA A 116 11.67 -4.49 -21.87
C ALA A 116 12.26 -3.69 -23.04
N GLN A 117 12.52 -4.35 -24.18
CA GLN A 117 13.10 -3.74 -25.38
C GLN A 117 12.06 -3.22 -26.36
N THR A 118 10.77 -3.53 -26.20
CA THR A 118 9.73 -2.86 -26.99
C THR A 118 9.74 -1.37 -26.62
N PRO A 119 10.11 -0.48 -27.56
CA PRO A 119 9.90 0.94 -27.34
C PRO A 119 8.40 1.11 -27.12
N GLN A 120 7.99 1.77 -26.02
CA GLN A 120 6.66 2.34 -25.97
C GLN A 120 6.48 3.11 -27.29
N PRO A 121 5.48 2.78 -28.14
CA PRO A 121 5.23 3.58 -29.32
C PRO A 121 4.99 4.99 -28.79
N ALA A 122 5.89 5.91 -29.17
CA ALA A 122 5.83 7.30 -28.77
C ALA A 122 4.39 7.75 -28.97
N THR A 123 3.69 7.96 -27.85
CA THR A 123 2.27 8.22 -27.86
C THR A 123 2.03 9.37 -28.81
N GLN A 124 1.30 9.04 -29.86
CA GLN A 124 1.07 9.79 -31.08
C GLN A 124 0.67 11.23 -30.76
N TRP A 125 1.65 12.12 -30.65
CA TRP A 125 1.48 13.53 -30.29
C TRP A 125 0.54 14.26 -31.25
N TRP A 126 0.39 13.75 -32.48
CA TRP A 126 -0.55 14.26 -33.49
C TRP A 126 -2.01 13.93 -33.18
N ARG A 127 -2.30 12.88 -32.38
CA ARG A 127 -3.66 12.61 -31.90
C ARG A 127 -4.08 13.56 -30.77
N LYS A 128 -3.13 14.11 -30.00
CA LYS A 128 -3.45 15.11 -28.94
C LYS A 128 -3.79 16.49 -29.50
N ALA A 129 -3.34 16.83 -30.71
CA ALA A 129 -3.71 18.07 -31.39
C ALA A 129 -5.09 18.00 -32.09
N ALA A 130 -5.59 16.79 -32.39
CA ALA A 130 -6.88 16.62 -33.08
C ALA A 130 -8.10 16.70 -32.14
N LEU A 131 -7.95 16.46 -30.83
CA LEU A 131 -9.06 16.55 -29.89
C LEU A 131 -9.52 17.99 -29.52
N PRO A 132 -8.66 19.01 -29.35
CA PRO A 132 -9.14 20.35 -29.00
C PRO A 132 -9.81 21.10 -30.17
N ALA A 133 -9.55 20.73 -31.43
CA ALA A 133 -10.17 21.39 -32.59
C ALA A 133 -11.66 21.03 -32.78
N ALA A 134 -12.06 19.81 -32.40
CA ALA A 134 -13.45 19.37 -32.50
C ALA A 134 -14.36 19.96 -31.41
N ALA A 135 -13.82 20.23 -30.22
CA ALA A 135 -14.58 20.83 -29.12
C ALA A 135 -14.92 22.32 -29.37
N ALA A 136 -14.03 23.08 -30.02
CA ALA A 136 -14.27 24.49 -30.32
C ALA A 136 -15.34 24.71 -31.40
N ALA A 137 -15.44 23.81 -32.38
CA ALA A 137 -16.47 23.90 -33.43
C ALA A 137 -17.89 23.62 -32.89
N GLY A 138 -18.03 22.72 -31.91
CA GLY A 138 -19.33 22.41 -31.30
C GLY A 138 -19.88 23.56 -30.42
N VAL A 139 -19.01 24.27 -29.70
CA VAL A 139 -19.41 25.41 -28.86
C VAL A 139 -19.81 26.63 -29.70
N ALA A 140 -19.13 26.88 -30.82
CA ALA A 140 -19.49 27.98 -31.73
C ALA A 140 -20.84 27.75 -32.43
N LEU A 141 -21.16 26.51 -32.81
CA LEU A 141 -22.44 26.19 -33.47
C LEU A 141 -23.64 26.30 -32.51
N ALA A 142 -23.46 25.97 -31.23
CA ALA A 142 -24.50 26.09 -30.21
C ALA A 142 -24.81 27.55 -29.82
N PHE A 143 -23.80 28.44 -29.83
CA PHE A 143 -24.01 29.87 -29.57
C PHE A 143 -24.69 30.59 -30.75
N LEU A 144 -24.37 30.24 -32.00
CA LEU A 144 -25.02 30.84 -33.17
C LEU A 144 -26.51 30.43 -33.29
N PHE A 145 -26.88 29.20 -32.93
CA PHE A 145 -28.29 28.76 -32.96
C PHE A 145 -29.16 29.30 -31.82
N THR A 146 -28.56 29.76 -30.71
CA THR A 146 -29.32 30.27 -29.55
C THR A 146 -29.62 31.76 -29.66
N ILE A 147 -28.80 32.53 -30.38
CA ILE A 147 -29.00 33.96 -30.59
C ILE A 147 -30.11 34.24 -31.62
N ASP A 148 -30.26 33.39 -32.65
CA ASP A 148 -31.25 33.60 -33.73
C ASP A 148 -32.70 33.26 -33.32
N ARG A 149 -32.92 32.66 -32.15
CA ARG A 149 -34.26 32.30 -31.67
C ARG A 149 -34.88 33.27 -30.66
N SER A 150 -34.17 34.36 -30.33
CA SER A 150 -34.67 35.39 -29.40
C SER A 150 -35.14 36.67 -30.11
N ALA A 151 -35.27 36.65 -31.44
CA ALA A 151 -35.87 37.74 -32.21
C ALA A 151 -37.03 37.22 -33.08
N ALA A 152 -38.20 37.04 -32.45
CA ALA A 152 -39.48 37.15 -33.15
C ALA A 152 -40.47 37.94 -32.26
N PRO A 153 -41.04 39.05 -32.76
CA PRO A 153 -42.01 39.87 -32.05
C PRO A 153 -43.41 39.22 -32.01
N VAL A 154 -44.24 39.77 -31.12
CA VAL A 154 -45.69 39.53 -30.93
C VAL A 154 -46.46 39.43 -32.26
#